data_AF-M7SZ03-F1
#
_entry.id   AF-M7SZ03-F1
#
_cell.length_a   1.000
_cell.length_b   1.000
_cell.length_c   1.000
_cell.angle_alpha   90.00
_cell.angle_beta   90.00
_cell.angle_gamma   90.00
#
_symmetry.space_group_name_H-M   'P 1'
#
loop_
_entity.id
_entity.type
_entity.pdbx_description
1 polymer ?
#
loop_
_entity_poly.entity_id
_entity_poly.type
_entity_poly.pdbx_seq_one_letter_code
_entity_poly.pdbx_strand_id
1 'polypeptide(L)'
;MPAFDDSDFEVKAPNDPSQLQAPSNGANGSLGVSPKTHGIPIPSEDGEGPIEVPATRSSISEAQKYMHNLSVSPSQKDRRSSRNSFGASLPIPRSKRQSRLSSVHYPNEDGRPTRPGMPAIQPTRALLASQVQSMSEGMVKKAKNMAFAFDIDGVLVHGDRLIPEGKRALEILNGDNELGIKIPHIFLTNGSGKPEQPRCDQLSKILGNPVSTEQFIQSHTPMSALAEYYNTVIVVGGEGYKCREVAEQYGFKDIVVPNDIVASDPTIAPYRVFTAEERASSRPRDFTKVNIDAILVFSDSRDYATDMQIIMDLLRSENGRLGTVAKDPVSQRIPIYFSQGDLLCPTEHPIPRMSQGAFRIGLEAMYRALTGVDLERVVYGKPELATYKYADEVMSSWMEQLHGEEKLPENIYMVGDNPASDIIGGNMYGWNTCLVRTGVFQGGDNDENNPANFGVFPNVLDAVQTALKKQLGDDFKMHFDEDGINPVFIDHKASAAAVV
;
A
#
# COMPACT_ATOMS: atom_id res chain seq x y z
N MET A 1 72.00 -9.22 7.17
CA MET A 1 72.57 -8.43 8.30
C MET A 1 72.66 -6.98 7.85
N PRO A 2 72.32 -5.99 8.68
CA PRO A 2 71.87 -6.03 10.10
C PRO A 2 70.31 -5.83 10.20
N ALA A 3 69.47 -6.39 11.10
CA ALA A 3 69.47 -6.66 12.56
C ALA A 3 69.56 -5.34 13.37
N PHE A 4 68.66 -4.88 14.25
CA PHE A 4 67.66 -5.36 15.24
C PHE A 4 66.58 -4.22 15.38
N ASP A 5 65.46 -4.25 16.12
CA ASP A 5 65.04 -5.04 17.28
C ASP A 5 63.49 -5.01 17.44
N ASP A 6 62.95 -6.12 17.94
CA ASP A 6 61.59 -6.29 18.48
C ASP A 6 61.73 -6.27 20.01
N SER A 7 61.22 -5.24 20.69
CA SER A 7 60.84 -5.33 22.11
C SER A 7 60.23 -4.02 22.58
N ASP A 8 58.92 -3.97 22.60
CA ASP A 8 58.13 -3.45 23.72
C ASP A 8 56.67 -3.57 23.32
N PHE A 9 55.97 -4.54 23.87
CA PHE A 9 54.58 -4.45 24.34
C PHE A 9 54.13 -5.85 24.70
N GLU A 10 54.59 -6.28 25.87
CA GLU A 10 54.08 -7.46 26.52
C GLU A 10 52.98 -7.00 27.52
N VAL A 11 51.86 -7.74 27.48
CA VAL A 11 51.06 -8.18 28.64
C VAL A 11 49.61 -7.65 28.79
N LYS A 12 48.70 -8.62 28.56
CA LYS A 12 47.43 -8.97 29.25
C LYS A 12 46.09 -8.36 28.81
N ALA A 13 45.30 -9.26 28.20
CA ALA A 13 43.84 -9.27 28.24
C ALA A 13 43.29 -9.56 29.64
N PRO A 14 42.03 -9.14 29.91
CA PRO A 14 41.17 -9.89 30.81
C PRO A 14 39.82 -10.30 30.18
N ASN A 15 39.43 -11.52 30.50
CA ASN A 15 38.09 -12.07 30.38
C ASN A 15 37.17 -11.50 31.49
N ASP A 16 35.94 -11.17 31.08
CA ASP A 16 34.59 -11.12 31.70
C ASP A 16 34.36 -11.68 33.15
N PRO A 17 33.14 -11.58 33.73
CA PRO A 17 32.30 -10.45 34.12
C PRO A 17 32.02 -10.41 35.65
N SER A 18 31.53 -9.28 36.16
CA SER A 18 30.64 -9.10 37.33
C SER A 18 31.08 -7.93 38.23
N GLN A 19 30.29 -6.87 38.24
CA GLN A 19 29.71 -6.28 39.46
C GLN A 19 28.88 -5.05 39.12
N LEU A 20 27.64 -5.11 39.57
CA LEU A 20 26.64 -4.05 39.57
C LEU A 20 27.07 -2.90 40.48
N GLN A 21 26.86 -1.64 40.06
CA GLN A 21 26.35 -0.58 40.93
C GLN A 21 25.84 0.64 40.13
N ALA A 22 24.69 1.16 40.58
CA ALA A 22 23.86 2.19 39.96
C ALA A 22 24.50 3.59 39.92
N PRO A 23 24.10 4.48 39.00
CA PRO A 23 24.54 5.87 39.02
C PRO A 23 23.68 6.72 39.96
N SER A 24 24.37 7.39 40.88
CA SER A 24 23.85 8.41 41.78
C SER A 24 23.55 9.74 41.08
N ASN A 25 22.44 10.36 41.46
CA ASN A 25 22.04 11.72 41.15
C ASN A 25 23.17 12.75 41.38
N GLY A 26 23.47 13.54 40.35
CA GLY A 26 24.29 14.74 40.42
C GLY A 26 23.61 15.86 39.64
N ALA A 27 22.89 16.71 40.36
CA ALA A 27 22.33 17.95 39.84
C ALA A 27 23.46 18.94 39.52
N ASN A 28 23.45 19.53 38.33
CA ASN A 28 24.02 20.85 38.09
C ASN A 28 23.28 21.52 36.93
N GLY A 29 22.66 22.66 37.24
CA GLY A 29 21.89 23.45 36.30
C GLY A 29 22.79 24.29 35.39
N SER A 30 22.40 24.37 34.12
CA SER A 30 22.81 25.47 33.24
C SER A 30 21.72 25.72 32.19
N LEU A 31 20.99 26.81 32.39
CA LEU A 31 20.38 27.71 31.40
C LEU A 31 20.01 27.09 30.04
N GLY A 32 18.77 26.61 29.93
CA GLY A 32 18.16 26.19 28.67
C GLY A 32 17.73 27.38 27.82
N VAL A 33 18.40 27.59 26.68
CA VAL A 33 17.86 28.30 25.53
C VAL A 33 17.21 27.23 24.65
N SER A 34 15.87 27.17 24.64
CA SER A 34 15.13 26.28 23.73
C SER A 34 15.27 26.76 22.28
N PRO A 35 15.75 25.93 21.33
CA PRO A 35 15.52 26.22 19.93
C PRO A 35 14.05 25.89 19.62
N LYS A 36 13.31 26.89 19.14
CA LYS A 36 11.98 26.72 18.57
C LYS A 36 12.05 25.69 17.43
N THR A 37 11.41 24.56 17.62
CA THR A 37 11.21 23.50 16.63
C THR A 37 10.23 23.99 15.56
N HIS A 38 10.69 24.15 14.32
CA HIS A 38 9.82 24.22 13.15
C HIS A 38 9.43 22.79 12.73
N GLY A 39 8.43 22.22 13.41
CA GLY A 39 7.69 21.07 12.87
C GLY A 39 6.49 21.58 12.07
N ILE A 40 6.02 20.82 11.09
CA ILE A 40 4.73 21.08 10.42
C ILE A 40 3.67 21.08 11.53
N PRO A 41 2.96 22.19 11.78
CA PRO A 41 1.94 22.23 12.81
C PRO A 41 0.72 21.42 12.33
N ILE A 42 0.38 20.36 13.04
CA ILE A 42 -0.85 19.58 12.80
C ILE A 42 -1.74 19.73 14.04
N PRO A 43 -2.87 20.46 13.95
CA PRO A 43 -3.83 20.61 15.05
C PRO A 43 -4.57 19.28 15.29
N SER A 44 -4.61 18.80 16.53
CA SER A 44 -5.41 17.65 16.93
C SER A 44 -6.43 18.08 18.00
N GLU A 45 -7.72 18.10 17.67
CA GLU A 45 -8.80 18.03 18.66
C GLU A 45 -9.85 17.03 18.18
N ASP A 46 -10.23 16.15 19.11
CA ASP A 46 -11.33 15.19 19.13
C ASP A 46 -11.24 13.96 18.19
N GLY A 47 -11.45 12.80 18.80
CA GLY A 47 -11.25 11.46 18.25
C GLY A 47 -12.22 11.03 17.14
N GLU A 48 -12.59 11.92 16.22
CA GLU A 48 -13.30 11.63 14.98
C GLU A 48 -12.40 11.73 13.73
N GLY A 49 -11.21 12.32 13.83
CA GLY A 49 -10.28 12.51 12.71
C GLY A 49 -9.40 11.29 12.34
N PRO A 50 -8.54 11.45 11.31
CA PRO A 50 -7.61 10.43 10.80
C PRO A 50 -6.73 9.79 11.88
N ILE A 51 -6.33 8.54 11.65
CA ILE A 51 -5.36 7.85 12.51
C ILE A 51 -3.97 8.35 12.15
N GLU A 52 -3.25 8.84 13.14
CA GLU A 52 -1.90 9.37 12.97
C GLU A 52 -0.85 8.26 13.16
N VAL A 53 -0.09 7.96 12.10
CA VAL A 53 0.92 6.90 12.08
C VAL A 53 2.34 7.49 12.11
N PRO A 54 3.20 7.17 13.09
CA PRO A 54 4.58 7.64 13.08
C PRO A 54 5.32 7.21 11.81
N ALA A 55 6.04 8.13 11.17
CA ALA A 55 6.89 7.79 10.04
C ALA A 55 8.04 6.84 10.46
N THR A 56 8.19 5.71 9.76
CA THR A 56 9.22 4.70 10.03
C THR A 56 10.50 4.89 9.22
N ARG A 57 10.49 5.79 8.23
CA ARG A 57 11.63 6.10 7.35
C ARG A 57 11.85 7.60 7.27
N SER A 58 13.08 7.98 6.89
CA SER A 58 13.48 9.38 6.74
C SER A 58 12.59 10.10 5.71
N SER A 59 12.08 11.27 6.08
CA SER A 59 11.39 12.19 5.16
C SER A 59 12.36 12.87 4.18
N ILE A 60 13.66 12.86 4.50
CA ILE A 60 14.72 13.46 3.67
C ILE A 60 15.11 12.51 2.52
N SER A 61 15.26 13.07 1.32
CA SER A 61 15.75 12.39 0.12
C SER A 61 16.98 11.51 0.37
N GLU A 62 16.97 10.31 -0.21
CA GLU A 62 18.15 9.43 -0.27
C GLU A 62 18.78 9.38 -1.67
N ALA A 63 18.33 10.24 -2.59
CA ALA A 63 18.77 10.24 -3.99
C ALA A 63 20.29 10.44 -4.13
N GLN A 64 20.96 10.98 -3.10
CA GLN A 64 22.41 11.15 -3.06
C GLN A 64 23.19 9.86 -3.35
N LYS A 65 22.67 8.71 -2.90
CA LYS A 65 23.33 7.41 -3.12
C LYS A 65 23.43 7.07 -4.61
N TYR A 66 22.57 7.66 -5.44
CA TYR A 66 22.46 7.40 -6.88
C TYR A 66 23.04 8.54 -7.73
N MET A 67 23.32 9.71 -7.13
CA MET A 67 23.96 10.83 -7.81
C MET A 67 25.47 10.61 -7.87
N HIS A 68 25.99 10.13 -9.00
CA HIS A 68 27.43 10.19 -9.26
C HIS A 68 27.85 11.65 -9.40
N ASN A 69 28.80 12.08 -8.56
CA ASN A 69 29.40 13.41 -8.71
C ASN A 69 30.17 13.46 -10.04
N LEU A 70 29.73 14.32 -10.97
CA LEU A 70 30.57 14.84 -12.06
C LEU A 70 31.68 15.78 -11.53
N SER A 71 31.95 15.78 -10.22
CA SER A 71 33.08 16.44 -9.60
C SER A 71 33.88 15.44 -8.75
N VAL A 72 35.18 15.46 -8.98
CA VAL A 72 36.18 14.55 -8.44
C VAL A 72 36.36 14.76 -6.93
N SER A 73 36.39 13.63 -6.21
CA SER A 73 36.91 13.37 -4.86
C SER A 73 35.97 13.51 -3.63
N PRO A 74 35.65 12.38 -2.96
CA PRO A 74 35.04 12.32 -1.64
C PRO A 74 36.10 12.19 -0.52
N SER A 75 35.78 12.66 0.68
CA SER A 75 36.44 12.22 1.91
C SER A 75 35.54 11.22 2.63
N GLN A 76 36.00 9.97 2.73
CA GLN A 76 35.33 8.83 3.36
C GLN A 76 35.29 8.93 4.91
N LYS A 77 34.87 10.08 5.48
CA LYS A 77 34.84 10.26 6.94
C LYS A 77 33.51 10.63 7.58
N ASP A 78 32.46 10.85 6.79
CA ASP A 78 31.13 11.19 7.31
C ASP A 78 30.08 10.12 7.01
N ARG A 79 30.32 8.89 7.49
CA ARG A 79 29.21 7.98 7.81
C ARG A 79 28.61 8.45 9.13
N ARG A 80 27.73 9.47 9.08
CA ARG A 80 26.86 9.75 10.23
C ARG A 80 25.72 8.75 10.23
N SER A 81 25.64 8.00 11.33
CA SER A 81 24.53 7.13 11.67
C SER A 81 23.20 7.89 11.60
N SER A 82 22.24 7.28 10.91
CA SER A 82 20.81 7.56 10.92
C SER A 82 20.35 7.96 12.33
N ARG A 83 19.83 9.19 12.46
CA ARG A 83 19.10 9.69 13.63
C ARG A 83 17.95 10.57 13.17
N ASN A 84 16.79 10.30 13.77
CA ASN A 84 15.44 10.80 13.50
C ASN A 84 15.33 12.30 13.18
N SER A 85 14.53 12.63 12.17
CA SER A 85 13.76 13.87 12.12
C SER A 85 12.45 13.67 12.89
N PHE A 86 12.31 14.38 14.01
CA PHE A 86 11.10 14.43 14.82
C PHE A 86 9.99 15.20 14.07
N GLY A 87 8.77 14.63 13.99
CA GLY A 87 7.54 15.45 13.94
C GLY A 87 6.45 15.15 12.91
N ALA A 88 6.61 14.21 11.97
CA ALA A 88 5.54 13.90 11.01
C ALA A 88 4.82 12.59 11.40
N SER A 89 3.57 12.70 11.81
CA SER A 89 2.63 11.60 11.74
C SER A 89 1.97 11.59 10.35
N LEU A 90 1.74 10.39 9.84
CA LEU A 90 1.09 10.13 8.56
C LEU A 90 -0.38 9.87 8.85
N PRO A 91 -1.30 10.75 8.41
CA PRO A 91 -2.71 10.50 8.58
C PRO A 91 -3.12 9.37 7.64
N ILE A 92 -3.84 8.39 8.20
CA ILE A 92 -4.58 7.38 7.45
C ILE A 92 -6.07 7.47 7.81
N PRO A 93 -6.99 7.20 6.89
CA PRO A 93 -8.41 7.24 7.19
C PRO A 93 -8.76 6.17 8.23
N ARG A 94 -9.73 6.46 9.09
CA ARG A 94 -10.39 5.42 9.90
C ARG A 94 -11.33 4.63 9.01
N SER A 95 -11.34 3.29 9.09
CA SER A 95 -12.36 2.51 8.39
C SER A 95 -13.71 2.62 9.11
N LYS A 96 -14.46 3.67 8.80
CA LYS A 96 -15.92 3.66 8.87
C LYS A 96 -16.46 4.17 7.54
N ARG A 97 -16.12 3.49 6.44
CA ARG A 97 -16.96 3.61 5.24
C ARG A 97 -18.35 3.21 5.71
N GLN A 98 -19.28 4.16 5.73
CA GLN A 98 -20.69 3.85 5.97
C GLN A 98 -21.05 2.75 4.99
N SER A 99 -21.21 1.53 5.50
CA SER A 99 -21.78 0.44 4.75
C SER A 99 -23.18 0.90 4.37
N ARG A 100 -23.35 1.38 3.13
CA ARG A 100 -24.69 1.59 2.55
C ARG A 100 -25.31 0.25 2.16
N LEU A 101 -25.21 -0.73 3.06
CA LEU A 101 -25.78 -2.06 2.94
C LEU A 101 -26.48 -2.44 4.25
N SER A 102 -27.36 -1.55 4.72
CA SER A 102 -28.52 -2.00 5.47
C SER A 102 -29.56 -2.51 4.46
N SER A 103 -29.64 -3.83 4.33
CA SER A 103 -30.75 -4.57 3.69
C SER A 103 -31.19 -4.07 2.31
N VAL A 104 -30.49 -4.49 1.25
CA VAL A 104 -31.13 -4.55 -0.07
C VAL A 104 -32.12 -5.72 -0.03
N HIS A 105 -33.32 -5.42 0.43
CA HIS A 105 -34.50 -6.21 0.09
C HIS A 105 -34.70 -6.03 -1.41
N TYR A 106 -34.61 -7.11 -2.19
CA TYR A 106 -35.05 -7.07 -3.58
C TYR A 106 -36.52 -6.64 -3.61
N PRO A 107 -36.88 -5.53 -4.27
CA PRO A 107 -38.28 -5.27 -4.56
C PRO A 107 -38.70 -6.26 -5.65
N ASN A 108 -39.63 -7.17 -5.33
CA ASN A 108 -40.37 -7.87 -6.37
C ASN A 108 -41.20 -6.81 -7.13
N GLU A 109 -41.21 -6.90 -8.46
CA GLU A 109 -41.81 -5.94 -9.39
C GLU A 109 -43.34 -5.70 -9.24
N ASP A 110 -44.04 -6.35 -8.31
CA ASP A 110 -45.51 -6.41 -8.34
C ASP A 110 -46.27 -5.87 -7.12
N GLY A 111 -45.63 -5.17 -6.17
CA GLY A 111 -46.33 -4.30 -5.20
C GLY A 111 -47.48 -4.94 -4.38
N ARG A 112 -47.48 -6.25 -4.13
CA ARG A 112 -48.51 -6.96 -3.36
C ARG A 112 -48.00 -7.35 -1.96
N PRO A 113 -48.81 -7.18 -0.89
CA PRO A 113 -48.41 -7.55 0.46
C PRO A 113 -48.35 -9.08 0.61
N THR A 114 -47.19 -9.62 0.97
CA THR A 114 -47.00 -11.03 1.32
C THR A 114 -47.26 -11.27 2.80
N ARG A 115 -47.96 -12.36 3.11
CA ARG A 115 -48.27 -12.82 4.47
C ARG A 115 -46.99 -13.23 5.24
N PRO A 116 -46.97 -13.16 6.58
CA PRO A 116 -45.82 -13.58 7.37
C PRO A 116 -45.67 -15.11 7.33
N GLY A 117 -44.63 -15.61 6.66
CA GLY A 117 -44.32 -17.04 6.66
C GLY A 117 -43.50 -17.49 5.45
N MET A 118 -42.18 -17.57 5.66
CA MET A 118 -41.15 -18.43 5.03
C MET A 118 -39.81 -17.64 5.05
N PRO A 119 -38.72 -18.20 5.60
CA PRO A 119 -37.39 -17.60 5.43
C PRO A 119 -37.05 -17.51 3.93
N ALA A 120 -36.20 -16.54 3.56
CA ALA A 120 -35.68 -16.44 2.20
C ALA A 120 -35.08 -17.79 1.76
N ILE A 121 -35.35 -18.20 0.52
CA ILE A 121 -34.81 -19.44 -0.06
C ILE A 121 -33.28 -19.32 -0.06
N GLN A 122 -32.62 -19.99 0.88
CA GLN A 122 -31.17 -20.06 0.93
C GLN A 122 -30.67 -21.00 -0.19
N PRO A 123 -29.64 -20.63 -0.95
CA PRO A 123 -29.05 -21.53 -1.93
C PRO A 123 -28.62 -22.85 -1.27
N THR A 124 -28.86 -23.99 -1.93
CA THR A 124 -28.54 -25.34 -1.39
C THR A 124 -27.10 -25.43 -0.88
N ARG A 125 -26.15 -24.84 -1.61
CA ARG A 125 -24.73 -24.78 -1.21
C ARG A 125 -24.51 -24.06 0.13
N ALA A 126 -25.23 -22.98 0.40
CA ALA A 126 -25.10 -22.24 1.66
C ALA A 126 -25.59 -23.06 2.86
N LEU A 127 -26.68 -23.80 2.68
CA LEU A 127 -27.20 -24.73 3.70
C LEU A 127 -26.20 -25.85 3.98
N LEU A 128 -25.70 -26.52 2.94
CA LEU A 128 -24.69 -27.58 3.08
C LEU A 128 -23.41 -27.05 3.75
N ALA A 129 -22.91 -25.89 3.33
CA ALA A 129 -21.75 -25.25 3.94
C ALA A 129 -21.99 -24.97 5.44
N SER A 130 -23.16 -24.43 5.81
CA SER A 130 -23.49 -24.19 7.22
C SER A 130 -23.51 -25.46 8.08
N GLN A 131 -23.94 -26.59 7.51
CA GLN A 131 -23.94 -27.88 8.19
C GLN A 131 -22.52 -28.40 8.38
N VAL A 132 -21.67 -28.31 7.35
CA VAL A 132 -20.27 -28.70 7.45
C VAL A 132 -19.53 -27.84 8.48
N GLN A 133 -19.80 -26.53 8.48
CA GLN A 133 -19.18 -25.59 9.42
C GLN A 133 -19.57 -25.87 10.87
N SER A 134 -20.83 -26.25 11.15
CA SER A 134 -21.26 -26.62 12.50
C SER A 134 -20.68 -27.95 12.97
N MET A 135 -20.36 -28.86 12.05
CA MET A 135 -19.66 -30.10 12.38
C MET A 135 -18.15 -29.91 12.60
N SER A 136 -17.57 -28.84 12.07
CA SER A 136 -16.13 -28.55 12.06
C SER A 136 -15.75 -27.24 12.75
N GLU A 137 -16.41 -26.91 13.87
CA GLU A 137 -16.26 -25.62 14.58
C GLU A 137 -14.80 -25.24 14.88
N GLY A 138 -13.97 -26.20 15.29
CA GLY A 138 -12.56 -25.97 15.58
C GLY A 138 -11.75 -25.54 14.35
N MET A 139 -12.05 -26.11 13.17
CA MET A 139 -11.42 -25.74 11.91
C MET A 139 -11.95 -24.40 11.40
N VAL A 140 -13.24 -24.14 11.53
CA VAL A 140 -13.87 -22.84 11.24
C VAL A 140 -13.21 -21.72 12.02
N LYS A 141 -12.97 -21.92 13.32
CA LYS A 141 -12.29 -20.93 14.17
C LYS A 141 -10.87 -20.63 13.66
N LYS A 142 -10.12 -21.64 13.21
CA LYS A 142 -8.79 -21.45 12.63
C LYS A 142 -8.86 -20.73 11.28
N ALA A 143 -9.81 -21.10 10.42
CA ALA A 143 -10.02 -20.46 9.12
C ALA A 143 -10.37 -18.97 9.24
N LYS A 144 -11.20 -18.60 10.22
CA LYS A 144 -11.48 -17.18 10.55
C LYS A 144 -10.28 -16.43 11.15
N ASN A 145 -9.32 -17.14 11.76
CA ASN A 145 -8.13 -16.55 12.38
C ASN A 145 -6.91 -16.53 11.43
N MET A 146 -7.14 -16.66 10.13
CA MET A 146 -6.15 -16.42 9.08
C MET A 146 -6.71 -15.52 7.99
N ALA A 147 -5.83 -14.79 7.30
CA ALA A 147 -6.19 -13.97 6.16
C ALA A 147 -5.03 -13.78 5.19
N PHE A 148 -5.35 -13.29 4.00
CA PHE A 148 -4.36 -12.98 2.96
C PHE A 148 -4.40 -11.52 2.54
N ALA A 149 -3.25 -10.92 2.32
CA ALA A 149 -3.10 -9.65 1.63
C ALA A 149 -2.36 -9.91 0.32
N PHE A 150 -3.01 -9.67 -0.81
CA PHE A 150 -2.45 -9.93 -2.13
C PHE A 150 -1.95 -8.64 -2.76
N ASP A 151 -0.69 -8.61 -3.18
CA ASP A 151 -0.35 -7.77 -4.32
C ASP A 151 -1.07 -8.27 -5.60
N ILE A 152 -1.11 -7.43 -6.62
CA ILE A 152 -1.91 -7.67 -7.83
C ILE A 152 -1.00 -7.95 -9.03
N ASP A 153 -0.12 -7.00 -9.34
CA ASP A 153 0.67 -7.02 -10.56
C ASP A 153 1.89 -7.92 -10.34
N GLY A 154 2.00 -9.02 -11.09
CA GLY A 154 3.02 -10.06 -10.87
C GLY A 154 2.58 -11.16 -9.90
N VAL A 155 1.41 -11.05 -9.27
CA VAL A 155 0.85 -12.09 -8.37
C VAL A 155 -0.44 -12.69 -8.94
N LEU A 156 -1.40 -11.84 -9.30
CA LEU A 156 -2.71 -12.25 -9.82
C LEU A 156 -2.86 -11.95 -11.32
N VAL A 157 -2.18 -10.91 -11.81
CA VAL A 157 -2.24 -10.48 -13.22
C VAL A 157 -0.89 -9.92 -13.68
N HIS A 158 -0.70 -9.87 -15.00
CA HIS A 158 0.33 -9.07 -15.66
C HIS A 158 -0.34 -8.04 -16.55
N GLY A 159 -0.49 -6.80 -16.08
CA GLY A 159 -1.35 -5.83 -16.75
C GLY A 159 -2.80 -6.33 -16.78
N ASP A 160 -3.33 -6.59 -17.98
CA ASP A 160 -4.69 -7.12 -18.14
C ASP A 160 -4.72 -8.65 -18.36
N ARG A 161 -3.56 -9.32 -18.33
CA ARG A 161 -3.44 -10.77 -18.50
C ARG A 161 -3.54 -11.50 -17.16
N LEU A 162 -4.49 -12.41 -17.03
CA LEU A 162 -4.65 -13.29 -15.87
C LEU A 162 -3.42 -14.20 -15.65
N ILE A 163 -2.98 -14.33 -14.40
CA ILE A 163 -2.17 -15.47 -13.93
C ILE A 163 -3.16 -16.57 -13.52
N PRO A 164 -3.24 -17.71 -14.25
CA PRO A 164 -4.30 -18.71 -14.06
C PRO A 164 -4.45 -19.21 -12.62
N GLU A 165 -3.32 -19.37 -11.93
CA GLU A 165 -3.24 -19.82 -10.54
C GLU A 165 -3.91 -18.84 -9.58
N GLY A 166 -3.91 -17.54 -9.89
CA GLY A 166 -4.59 -16.50 -9.12
C GLY A 166 -6.09 -16.68 -9.09
N LYS A 167 -6.70 -17.06 -10.22
CA LYS A 167 -8.14 -17.37 -10.26
C LYS A 167 -8.49 -18.53 -9.33
N ARG A 168 -7.72 -19.61 -9.38
CA ARG A 168 -7.98 -20.79 -8.54
C ARG A 168 -7.77 -20.48 -7.05
N ALA A 169 -6.72 -19.73 -6.72
CA ALA A 169 -6.47 -19.30 -5.35
C ALA A 169 -7.67 -18.53 -4.77
N LEU A 170 -8.23 -17.58 -5.54
CA LEU A 170 -9.39 -16.80 -5.12
C LEU A 170 -10.67 -17.64 -5.01
N GLU A 171 -10.90 -18.61 -5.90
CA GLU A 171 -12.04 -19.53 -5.78
C GLU A 171 -12.01 -20.30 -4.46
N ILE A 172 -10.83 -20.83 -4.08
CA ILE A 172 -10.62 -21.54 -2.81
C ILE A 172 -10.96 -20.62 -1.64
N LEU A 173 -10.42 -19.39 -1.63
CA LEU A 173 -10.67 -18.42 -0.57
C LEU A 173 -12.12 -17.91 -0.55
N ASN A 174 -12.83 -17.93 -1.69
CA ASN A 174 -14.22 -17.52 -1.80
C ASN A 174 -15.24 -18.63 -1.47
N GLY A 175 -14.80 -19.74 -0.89
CA GLY A 175 -15.68 -20.81 -0.42
C GLY A 175 -15.69 -22.06 -1.29
N ASP A 176 -14.78 -22.20 -2.25
CA ASP A 176 -14.49 -23.49 -2.88
C ASP A 176 -13.42 -24.27 -2.10
N ASN A 177 -13.75 -24.58 -0.86
CA ASN A 177 -12.92 -25.35 0.07
C ASN A 177 -13.81 -26.26 0.93
N GLU A 178 -13.21 -27.17 1.69
CA GLU A 178 -13.90 -28.19 2.48
C GLU A 178 -15.04 -27.65 3.35
N LEU A 179 -14.87 -26.45 3.91
CA LEU A 179 -15.83 -25.83 4.81
C LEU A 179 -16.89 -24.99 4.10
N GLY A 180 -16.74 -24.74 2.80
CA GLY A 180 -17.55 -23.77 2.08
C GLY A 180 -17.47 -22.35 2.67
N ILE A 181 -16.43 -22.07 3.45
CA ILE A 181 -16.26 -20.81 4.18
C ILE A 181 -15.45 -19.83 3.35
N LYS A 182 -15.79 -18.54 3.40
CA LYS A 182 -14.94 -17.50 2.84
C LYS A 182 -13.77 -17.26 3.78
N ILE A 183 -12.55 -17.35 3.28
CA ILE A 183 -11.34 -16.98 4.03
C ILE A 183 -11.03 -15.50 3.70
N PRO A 184 -10.91 -14.64 4.72
CA PRO A 184 -10.72 -13.21 4.55
C PRO A 184 -9.47 -12.92 3.72
N HIS A 185 -9.61 -12.02 2.76
CA HIS A 185 -8.48 -11.52 2.00
C HIS A 185 -8.73 -10.09 1.54
N ILE A 186 -7.65 -9.35 1.33
CA ILE A 186 -7.65 -8.01 0.77
C ILE A 186 -6.66 -7.93 -0.39
N PHE A 187 -6.85 -6.93 -1.24
CA PHE A 187 -5.91 -6.57 -2.30
C PHE A 187 -5.17 -5.30 -1.89
N LEU A 188 -3.85 -5.40 -1.79
CA LEU A 188 -2.96 -4.33 -1.36
C LEU A 188 -1.95 -4.05 -2.48
N THR A 189 -2.25 -3.06 -3.32
CA THR A 189 -1.44 -2.74 -4.51
C THR A 189 -0.81 -1.36 -4.44
N ASN A 190 0.41 -1.23 -4.97
CA ASN A 190 1.00 0.07 -5.26
C ASN A 190 0.53 0.65 -6.61
N GLY A 191 -0.25 -0.11 -7.38
CA GLY A 191 -0.92 0.35 -8.59
C GLY A 191 -1.92 1.47 -8.32
N SER A 192 -2.05 2.40 -9.26
CA SER A 192 -2.80 3.65 -9.11
C SER A 192 -3.40 4.15 -10.43
N GLY A 193 -4.16 5.25 -10.36
CA GLY A 193 -4.48 6.08 -11.53
C GLY A 193 -5.89 5.91 -12.08
N LYS A 194 -6.70 5.03 -11.47
CA LYS A 194 -8.12 4.87 -11.73
C LYS A 194 -8.87 4.90 -10.38
N PRO A 195 -10.13 5.38 -10.34
CA PRO A 195 -10.99 5.18 -9.19
C PRO A 195 -11.15 3.69 -8.85
N GLU A 196 -11.34 3.38 -7.58
CA GLU A 196 -11.35 2.00 -7.08
C GLU A 196 -12.43 1.15 -7.75
N GLN A 197 -13.64 1.67 -7.92
CA GLN A 197 -14.77 0.90 -8.46
C GLN A 197 -14.50 0.41 -9.90
N PRO A 198 -14.17 1.27 -10.88
CA PRO A 198 -13.75 0.82 -12.21
C PRO A 198 -12.59 -0.19 -12.19
N ARG A 199 -11.63 -0.05 -11.27
CA ARG A 199 -10.52 -1.00 -11.15
C ARG A 199 -10.97 -2.34 -10.59
N CYS A 200 -11.85 -2.36 -9.58
CA CYS A 200 -12.45 -3.57 -9.02
C CYS A 200 -13.31 -4.29 -10.07
N ASP A 201 -14.09 -3.57 -10.88
CA ASP A 201 -14.90 -4.14 -11.96
C ASP A 201 -14.01 -4.81 -13.02
N GLN A 202 -12.93 -4.12 -13.41
CA GLN A 202 -11.94 -4.66 -14.34
C GLN A 202 -11.30 -5.94 -13.80
N LEU A 203 -10.82 -5.92 -12.56
CA LEU A 203 -10.19 -7.08 -11.91
C LEU A 203 -11.17 -8.22 -11.75
N SER A 204 -12.42 -7.94 -11.39
CA SER A 204 -13.46 -8.97 -11.24
C SER A 204 -13.68 -9.73 -12.53
N LYS A 205 -13.69 -9.01 -13.66
CA LYS A 205 -13.82 -9.60 -15.00
C LYS A 205 -12.62 -10.47 -15.37
N ILE A 206 -11.40 -10.01 -15.09
CA ILE A 206 -10.15 -10.74 -15.42
C ILE A 206 -10.02 -12.00 -14.56
N LEU A 207 -10.27 -11.88 -13.25
CA LEU A 207 -10.10 -12.96 -12.27
C LEU A 207 -11.28 -13.95 -12.28
N GLY A 208 -12.42 -13.57 -12.85
CA GLY A 208 -13.66 -14.34 -12.78
C GLY A 208 -14.18 -14.51 -11.34
N ASN A 209 -13.78 -13.61 -10.44
CA ASN A 209 -14.14 -13.59 -9.01
C ASN A 209 -14.53 -12.17 -8.61
N PRO A 210 -15.53 -11.98 -7.73
CA PRO A 210 -15.95 -10.63 -7.32
C PRO A 210 -14.88 -9.95 -6.46
N VAL A 211 -14.52 -8.71 -6.84
CA VAL A 211 -13.64 -7.83 -6.08
C VAL A 211 -14.46 -6.64 -5.58
N SER A 212 -14.51 -6.43 -4.26
CA SER A 212 -15.23 -5.31 -3.64
C SER A 212 -14.25 -4.18 -3.38
N THR A 213 -14.73 -2.94 -3.49
CA THR A 213 -13.95 -1.76 -3.08
C THR A 213 -13.70 -1.70 -1.57
N GLU A 214 -14.38 -2.54 -0.77
CA GLU A 214 -14.21 -2.66 0.68
C GLU A 214 -13.05 -3.58 1.08
N GLN A 215 -12.51 -4.36 0.13
CA GLN A 215 -11.31 -5.20 0.32
C GLN A 215 -10.15 -4.76 -0.57
N PHE A 216 -10.23 -3.56 -1.15
CA PHE A 216 -9.30 -3.10 -2.19
C PHE A 216 -8.59 -1.81 -1.79
N ILE A 217 -7.26 -1.84 -1.79
CA ILE A 217 -6.40 -0.73 -1.38
C ILE A 217 -5.41 -0.42 -2.50
N GLN A 218 -5.52 0.79 -3.05
CA GLN A 218 -4.53 1.34 -3.97
C GLN A 218 -3.53 2.21 -3.22
N SER A 219 -2.40 2.53 -3.86
CA SER A 219 -1.36 3.40 -3.28
C SER A 219 -1.88 4.75 -2.80
N HIS A 220 -2.83 5.36 -3.53
CA HIS A 220 -3.41 6.66 -3.15
C HIS A 220 -4.58 6.55 -2.17
N THR A 221 -5.14 5.37 -1.89
CA THR A 221 -6.32 5.22 -1.02
C THR A 221 -6.09 5.78 0.40
N PRO A 222 -4.93 5.54 1.07
CA PRO A 222 -4.65 6.16 2.36
C PRO A 222 -4.51 7.69 2.32
N MET A 223 -4.21 8.26 1.16
CA MET A 223 -4.07 9.72 1.01
C MET A 223 -5.40 10.47 1.08
N SER A 224 -6.54 9.76 1.07
CA SER A 224 -7.86 10.38 1.25
C SER A 224 -8.00 11.14 2.58
N ALA A 225 -7.27 10.73 3.62
CA ALA A 225 -7.23 11.45 4.90
C ALA A 225 -6.65 12.88 4.78
N LEU A 226 -5.82 13.14 3.76
CA LEU A 226 -5.23 14.46 3.54
C LEU A 226 -6.26 15.53 3.12
N ALA A 227 -7.47 15.11 2.71
CA ALA A 227 -8.57 16.02 2.37
C ALA A 227 -9.06 16.84 3.58
N GLU A 228 -8.82 16.36 4.80
CA GLU A 228 -9.16 17.11 6.03
C GLU A 228 -8.16 18.22 6.34
N TYR A 229 -6.91 18.10 5.86
CA TYR A 229 -5.82 19.02 6.20
C TYR A 229 -5.58 20.09 5.15
N TYR A 230 -5.89 19.82 3.87
CA TYR A 230 -5.56 20.71 2.77
C TYR A 230 -6.81 21.14 2.00
N ASN A 231 -6.87 22.44 1.67
CA ASN A 231 -7.99 22.99 0.91
C ASN A 231 -7.71 22.93 -0.60
N THR A 232 -6.60 23.55 -1.03
CA THR A 232 -6.20 23.62 -2.44
C THR A 232 -4.99 22.74 -2.68
N VAL A 233 -5.16 21.66 -3.45
CA VAL A 233 -4.09 20.69 -3.73
C VAL A 233 -3.84 20.56 -5.21
N ILE A 234 -2.58 20.29 -5.59
CA ILE A 234 -2.29 19.79 -6.93
C ILE A 234 -2.21 18.26 -6.89
N VAL A 235 -2.94 17.61 -7.79
CA VAL A 235 -2.95 16.16 -7.96
C VAL A 235 -2.24 15.80 -9.26
N VAL A 236 -1.17 15.01 -9.16
CA VAL A 236 -0.29 14.65 -10.26
C VAL A 236 -0.41 13.16 -10.59
N GLY A 237 -0.38 12.86 -11.89
CA GLY A 237 -0.38 11.50 -12.44
C GLY A 237 -1.75 11.01 -12.91
N GLY A 238 -1.76 9.79 -13.42
CA GLY A 238 -2.94 9.10 -13.91
C GLY A 238 -3.20 9.33 -15.40
N GLU A 239 -3.90 8.39 -16.02
CA GLU A 239 -4.27 8.50 -17.43
C GLU A 239 -5.33 9.59 -17.61
N GLY A 240 -5.11 10.51 -18.55
CA GLY A 240 -6.05 11.59 -18.84
C GLY A 240 -6.36 12.49 -17.64
N TYR A 241 -5.47 12.54 -16.64
CA TYR A 241 -5.66 13.31 -15.39
C TYR A 241 -6.90 12.88 -14.59
N LYS A 242 -7.35 11.63 -14.76
CA LYS A 242 -8.45 11.01 -13.99
C LYS A 242 -8.20 10.98 -12.48
N CYS A 243 -6.97 11.19 -12.02
CA CYS A 243 -6.69 11.37 -10.61
C CYS A 243 -7.44 12.57 -10.00
N ARG A 244 -7.92 13.53 -10.80
CA ARG A 244 -8.88 14.54 -10.33
C ARG A 244 -10.15 13.89 -9.78
N GLU A 245 -10.75 12.97 -10.53
CA GLU A 245 -12.00 12.30 -10.14
C GLU A 245 -11.80 11.48 -8.85
N VAL A 246 -10.64 10.84 -8.70
CA VAL A 246 -10.25 10.14 -7.48
C VAL A 246 -10.19 11.10 -6.29
N ALA A 247 -9.53 12.25 -6.44
CA ALA A 247 -9.45 13.26 -5.39
C ALA A 247 -10.82 13.87 -5.05
N GLU A 248 -11.68 14.10 -6.05
CA GLU A 248 -13.07 14.55 -5.83
C GLU A 248 -13.86 13.52 -4.99
N GLN A 249 -13.70 12.21 -5.26
CA GLN A 249 -14.34 11.14 -4.49
C GLN A 249 -13.81 11.01 -3.06
N TYR A 250 -12.54 11.35 -2.83
CA TYR A 250 -11.94 11.39 -1.50
C TYR A 250 -12.33 12.63 -0.68
N GLY A 251 -13.03 13.59 -1.28
CA GLY A 251 -13.54 14.77 -0.59
C GLY A 251 -12.61 15.99 -0.61
N PHE A 252 -11.57 15.99 -1.45
CA PHE A 252 -10.77 17.21 -1.67
C PHE A 252 -11.63 18.31 -2.29
N LYS A 253 -11.48 19.54 -1.77
CA LYS A 253 -12.38 20.66 -2.10
C LYS A 253 -11.95 21.42 -3.35
N ASP A 254 -10.68 21.84 -3.40
CA ASP A 254 -10.13 22.59 -4.52
C ASP A 254 -8.95 21.84 -5.15
N ILE A 255 -9.20 21.23 -6.30
CA ILE A 255 -8.24 20.34 -6.96
C ILE A 255 -7.69 21.02 -8.20
N VAL A 256 -6.37 21.08 -8.29
CA VAL A 256 -5.61 21.50 -9.46
C VAL A 256 -4.96 20.25 -10.07
N VAL A 257 -4.90 20.18 -11.38
CA VAL A 257 -4.05 19.19 -12.08
C VAL A 257 -3.08 19.92 -13.00
N PRO A 258 -1.94 19.30 -13.39
CA PRO A 258 -0.94 19.93 -14.25
C PRO A 258 -1.52 20.60 -15.50
N ASN A 259 -2.53 19.99 -16.13
CA ASN A 259 -3.20 20.56 -17.30
C ASN A 259 -3.84 21.93 -17.04
N ASP A 260 -4.37 22.20 -15.84
CA ASP A 260 -4.96 23.51 -15.53
C ASP A 260 -3.91 24.61 -15.62
N ILE A 261 -2.70 24.30 -15.13
CA ILE A 261 -1.55 25.22 -15.10
C ILE A 261 -1.04 25.45 -16.52
N VAL A 262 -0.81 24.37 -17.29
CA VAL A 262 -0.39 24.47 -18.71
C VAL A 262 -1.42 25.21 -19.56
N ALA A 263 -2.72 25.02 -19.29
CA ALA A 263 -3.78 25.75 -19.97
C ALA A 263 -3.76 27.26 -19.65
N SER A 264 -3.31 27.64 -18.46
CA SER A 264 -3.18 29.05 -18.05
C SER A 264 -1.89 29.71 -18.58
N ASP A 265 -0.78 28.99 -18.56
CA ASP A 265 0.52 29.43 -19.05
C ASP A 265 1.23 28.28 -19.78
N PRO A 266 1.11 28.23 -21.12
CA PRO A 266 1.75 27.19 -21.93
C PRO A 266 3.29 27.25 -21.89
N THR A 267 3.90 28.35 -21.44
CA THR A 267 5.36 28.51 -21.46
C THR A 267 6.07 27.58 -20.47
N ILE A 268 5.34 27.07 -19.48
CA ILE A 268 5.82 26.08 -18.50
C ILE A 268 6.16 24.74 -19.16
N ALA A 269 5.47 24.39 -20.25
CA ALA A 269 5.63 23.11 -20.95
C ALA A 269 6.15 23.32 -22.39
N PRO A 270 7.39 23.85 -22.57
CA PRO A 270 7.87 24.33 -23.87
C PRO A 270 8.02 23.23 -24.94
N TYR A 271 8.13 21.97 -24.52
CA TYR A 271 8.30 20.82 -25.41
C TYR A 271 7.01 20.03 -25.65
N ARG A 272 5.91 20.40 -24.99
CA ARG A 272 4.64 19.70 -25.05
C ARG A 272 3.74 20.33 -26.10
N VAL A 273 3.03 19.49 -26.85
CA VAL A 273 1.88 19.93 -27.65
C VAL A 273 0.62 19.74 -26.81
N PHE A 274 0.02 20.84 -26.34
CA PHE A 274 -1.17 20.80 -25.50
C PHE A 274 -2.44 20.65 -26.35
N THR A 275 -3.07 19.47 -26.29
CA THR A 275 -4.12 19.08 -27.24
C THR A 275 -5.46 19.79 -26.97
N ALA A 276 -6.41 19.64 -27.90
CA ALA A 276 -7.75 20.19 -27.73
C ALA A 276 -8.52 19.48 -26.60
N GLU A 277 -8.37 18.16 -26.47
CA GLU A 277 -9.00 17.34 -25.44
C GLU A 277 -8.48 17.69 -24.04
N GLU A 278 -7.17 17.89 -23.92
CA GLU A 278 -6.53 18.29 -22.66
C GLU A 278 -6.99 19.69 -22.23
N ARG A 279 -7.08 20.62 -23.19
CA ARG A 279 -7.60 21.97 -22.93
C ARG A 279 -9.08 21.96 -22.55
N ALA A 280 -9.89 21.11 -23.17
CA ALA A 280 -11.33 20.99 -22.88
C ALA A 280 -11.62 20.43 -21.48
N SER A 281 -10.73 19.58 -20.96
CA SER A 281 -10.84 19.00 -19.61
C SER A 281 -10.17 19.84 -18.51
N SER A 282 -9.49 20.93 -18.89
CA SER A 282 -8.78 21.82 -17.96
C SER A 282 -9.69 22.86 -17.33
N ARG A 283 -9.35 23.28 -16.11
CA ARG A 283 -10.00 24.36 -15.34
C ARG A 283 -8.97 25.48 -15.08
N PRO A 284 -8.49 26.21 -16.11
CA PRO A 284 -7.46 27.23 -15.95
C PRO A 284 -7.93 28.40 -15.09
N ARG A 285 -7.00 28.99 -14.35
CA ARG A 285 -7.22 30.17 -13.50
C ARG A 285 -5.91 30.93 -13.33
N ASP A 286 -6.00 32.11 -12.75
CA ASP A 286 -4.82 32.94 -12.45
C ASP A 286 -4.07 32.37 -11.23
N PHE A 287 -3.11 31.48 -11.50
CA PHE A 287 -2.31 30.84 -10.44
C PHE A 287 -1.31 31.79 -9.75
N THR A 288 -1.13 33.02 -10.26
CA THR A 288 -0.41 34.08 -9.52
C THR A 288 -1.24 34.62 -8.35
N LYS A 289 -2.51 34.23 -8.26
CA LYS A 289 -3.46 34.60 -7.20
C LYS A 289 -4.03 33.43 -6.41
N VAL A 290 -3.58 32.20 -6.68
CA VAL A 290 -3.91 31.00 -5.87
C VAL A 290 -2.67 30.44 -5.17
N ASN A 291 -2.79 30.04 -3.90
CA ASN A 291 -1.76 29.24 -3.22
C ASN A 291 -2.15 27.78 -3.34
N ILE A 292 -1.18 26.91 -3.65
CA ILE A 292 -1.33 25.47 -3.54
C ILE A 292 -0.82 25.06 -2.15
N ASP A 293 -1.62 24.34 -1.38
CA ASP A 293 -1.29 23.95 -0.01
C ASP A 293 -0.43 22.68 0.03
N ALA A 294 -0.62 21.74 -0.91
CA ALA A 294 0.13 20.49 -0.98
C ALA A 294 0.20 19.91 -2.40
N ILE A 295 1.25 19.13 -2.64
CA ILE A 295 1.46 18.36 -3.88
C ILE A 295 1.19 16.89 -3.61
N LEU A 296 0.23 16.31 -4.32
CA LEU A 296 -0.20 14.92 -4.18
C LEU A 296 0.09 14.14 -5.46
N VAL A 297 1.15 13.34 -5.46
CA VAL A 297 1.50 12.48 -6.60
C VAL A 297 0.77 11.15 -6.44
N PHE A 298 -0.46 11.09 -6.97
CA PHE A 298 -1.35 9.92 -6.82
C PHE A 298 -0.92 8.74 -7.69
N SER A 299 -0.34 9.00 -8.86
CA SER A 299 0.05 7.94 -9.81
C SER A 299 1.27 8.35 -10.62
N ASP A 300 1.72 7.45 -11.49
CA ASP A 300 2.77 7.73 -12.46
C ASP A 300 2.35 8.87 -13.39
N SER A 301 3.26 9.83 -13.57
CA SER A 301 3.12 10.89 -14.56
C SER A 301 3.15 10.31 -15.98
N ARG A 302 2.39 10.91 -16.90
CA ARG A 302 2.44 10.60 -18.34
C ARG A 302 3.25 11.61 -19.15
N ASP A 303 3.68 12.69 -18.49
CA ASP A 303 4.53 13.73 -19.04
C ASP A 303 5.52 14.19 -17.96
N TYR A 304 6.61 13.41 -17.82
CA TYR A 304 7.58 13.63 -16.76
C TYR A 304 8.17 15.04 -16.80
N ALA A 305 8.43 15.58 -17.98
CA ALA A 305 9.07 16.89 -18.13
C ALA A 305 8.18 18.00 -17.56
N THR A 306 6.92 18.05 -18.00
CA THR A 306 5.96 19.07 -17.54
C THR A 306 5.64 18.92 -16.06
N ASP A 307 5.34 17.70 -15.62
CA ASP A 307 4.94 17.46 -14.24
C ASP A 307 6.09 17.73 -13.27
N MET A 308 7.33 17.33 -13.60
CA MET A 308 8.51 17.68 -12.78
C MET A 308 8.75 19.19 -12.75
N GLN A 309 8.59 19.89 -13.88
CA GLN A 309 8.78 21.34 -13.93
C GLN A 309 7.77 22.07 -13.03
N ILE A 310 6.48 21.73 -13.12
CA ILE A 310 5.44 22.30 -12.26
C ILE A 310 5.70 22.02 -10.78
N ILE A 311 6.07 20.78 -10.45
CA ILE A 311 6.40 20.42 -9.07
C ILE A 311 7.63 21.20 -8.58
N MET A 312 8.67 21.37 -9.40
CA MET A 312 9.84 22.17 -9.04
C MET A 312 9.49 23.63 -8.79
N ASP A 313 8.65 24.23 -9.63
CA ASP A 313 8.22 25.62 -9.47
C ASP A 313 7.41 25.79 -8.19
N LEU A 314 6.53 24.85 -7.86
CA LEU A 314 5.77 24.86 -6.60
C LEU A 314 6.67 24.66 -5.37
N LEU A 315 7.57 23.68 -5.39
CA LEU A 315 8.48 23.42 -4.27
C LEU A 315 9.46 24.56 -4.01
N ARG A 316 9.72 25.40 -5.01
CA ARG A 316 10.58 26.58 -4.92
C ARG A 316 9.80 27.88 -4.77
N SER A 317 8.47 27.84 -4.78
CA SER A 317 7.63 29.04 -4.68
C SER A 317 7.51 29.56 -3.25
N GLU A 318 7.11 30.83 -3.10
CA GLU A 318 6.70 31.39 -1.82
C GLU A 318 5.35 30.81 -1.41
N ASN A 319 5.34 29.84 -0.48
CA ASN A 319 4.14 29.23 0.10
C ASN A 319 3.15 28.69 -0.95
N GLY A 320 3.67 28.02 -1.99
CA GLY A 320 2.83 27.38 -3.03
C GLY A 320 2.28 28.33 -4.09
N ARG A 321 2.76 29.58 -4.16
CA ARG A 321 2.33 30.57 -5.14
C ARG A 321 3.11 30.48 -6.44
N LEU A 322 2.50 29.97 -7.51
CA LEU A 322 3.14 29.96 -8.83
C LEU A 322 3.54 31.36 -9.30
N GLY A 323 4.69 31.44 -10.00
CA GLY A 323 5.29 32.71 -10.45
C GLY A 323 6.17 33.41 -9.41
N THR A 324 6.38 32.82 -8.24
CA THR A 324 7.28 33.33 -7.19
C THR A 324 8.46 32.39 -6.97
N VAL A 325 9.52 32.87 -6.31
CA VAL A 325 10.66 32.06 -5.88
C VAL A 325 10.99 32.39 -4.43
N ALA A 326 10.88 31.40 -3.56
CA ALA A 326 11.21 31.50 -2.14
C ALA A 326 12.67 31.88 -1.94
N LYS A 327 12.91 32.78 -0.98
CA LYS A 327 14.27 33.13 -0.54
C LYS A 327 14.87 32.03 0.34
N ASP A 328 14.01 31.37 1.11
CA ASP A 328 14.37 30.22 1.92
C ASP A 328 13.57 28.99 1.42
N PRO A 329 14.20 28.05 0.71
CA PRO A 329 13.53 26.88 0.16
C PRO A 329 13.11 25.87 1.22
N VAL A 330 13.57 26.00 2.48
CA VAL A 330 13.25 25.05 3.55
C VAL A 330 12.02 25.50 4.33
N SER A 331 11.93 26.77 4.72
CA SER A 331 10.83 27.25 5.56
C SER A 331 9.54 27.58 4.80
N GLN A 332 9.62 27.87 3.51
CA GLN A 332 8.48 28.30 2.69
C GLN A 332 7.93 27.21 1.75
N ARG A 333 8.56 26.02 1.74
CA ARG A 333 8.12 24.91 0.88
C ARG A 333 6.80 24.34 1.35
N ILE A 334 5.99 23.95 0.37
CA ILE A 334 4.78 23.16 0.60
C ILE A 334 5.13 21.67 0.66
N PRO A 335 4.35 20.86 1.40
CA PRO A 335 4.59 19.43 1.48
C PRO A 335 4.28 18.73 0.16
N ILE A 336 5.04 17.66 -0.10
CA ILE A 336 4.84 16.76 -1.23
C ILE A 336 4.69 15.31 -0.74
N TYR A 337 3.68 14.65 -1.29
CA TYR A 337 3.29 13.29 -0.98
C TYR A 337 3.37 12.43 -2.23
N PHE A 338 3.98 11.24 -2.12
CA PHE A 338 3.94 10.21 -3.15
C PHE A 338 3.09 9.04 -2.66
N SER A 339 2.26 8.50 -3.53
CA SER A 339 1.40 7.37 -3.20
C SER A 339 2.19 6.06 -3.03
N GLN A 340 3.36 5.92 -3.66
CA GLN A 340 4.21 4.74 -3.55
C GLN A 340 5.71 5.02 -3.81
N GLY A 341 6.57 4.06 -3.45
CA GLY A 341 8.03 4.17 -3.55
C GLY A 341 8.74 3.19 -4.49
N ASP A 342 8.01 2.33 -5.20
CA ASP A 342 8.53 1.28 -6.08
C ASP A 342 9.31 1.86 -7.26
N LEU A 343 10.55 1.39 -7.40
CA LEU A 343 11.37 1.73 -8.55
C LEU A 343 10.88 1.06 -9.83
N LEU A 344 10.42 -0.19 -9.71
CA LEU A 344 10.06 -1.07 -10.80
C LEU A 344 8.67 -1.66 -10.58
N CYS A 345 7.91 -1.82 -11.66
CA CYS A 345 6.63 -2.55 -11.68
C CYS A 345 6.61 -3.59 -12.82
N PRO A 346 6.00 -4.76 -12.60
CA PRO A 346 5.78 -5.73 -13.66
C PRO A 346 4.63 -5.25 -14.57
N THR A 347 4.78 -5.49 -15.87
CA THR A 347 3.75 -5.21 -16.89
C THR A 347 3.67 -6.38 -17.85
N GLU A 348 2.98 -6.22 -18.98
CA GLU A 348 3.01 -7.20 -20.08
C GLU A 348 4.39 -7.32 -20.75
N HIS A 349 5.30 -6.37 -20.49
CA HIS A 349 6.66 -6.42 -21.01
C HIS A 349 7.52 -7.43 -20.23
N PRO A 350 8.44 -8.18 -20.89
CA PRO A 350 9.25 -9.20 -20.21
C PRO A 350 10.17 -8.69 -19.10
N ILE A 351 10.54 -7.41 -19.15
CA ILE A 351 11.41 -6.76 -18.17
C ILE A 351 10.57 -5.72 -17.41
N PRO A 352 10.59 -5.70 -16.06
CA PRO A 352 9.88 -4.68 -15.28
C PRO A 352 10.17 -3.24 -15.76
N ARG A 353 9.15 -2.38 -15.71
CA ARG A 353 9.23 -0.97 -16.15
C ARG A 353 9.44 -0.05 -14.95
N MET A 354 9.97 1.14 -15.19
CA MET A 354 10.09 2.17 -14.15
C MET A 354 8.70 2.57 -13.65
N SER A 355 8.60 2.86 -12.35
CA SER A 355 7.37 3.33 -11.70
C SER A 355 7.64 4.61 -10.88
N GLN A 356 6.71 5.03 -10.02
CA GLN A 356 6.71 6.34 -9.37
C GLN A 356 7.95 6.58 -8.52
N GLY A 357 8.58 5.53 -7.99
CA GLY A 357 9.87 5.62 -7.31
C GLY A 357 10.98 6.21 -8.20
N ALA A 358 11.01 5.88 -9.49
CA ALA A 358 11.96 6.47 -10.43
C ALA A 358 11.68 7.96 -10.66
N PHE A 359 10.40 8.33 -10.83
CA PHE A 359 9.95 9.71 -10.96
C PHE A 359 10.34 10.54 -9.71
N ARG A 360 10.08 10.01 -8.52
CA ARG A 360 10.45 10.59 -7.23
C ARG A 360 11.96 10.82 -7.10
N ILE A 361 12.78 9.81 -7.43
CA ILE A 361 14.25 9.93 -7.34
C ILE A 361 14.77 11.02 -8.28
N GLY A 362 14.24 11.09 -9.51
CA GLY A 362 14.59 12.15 -10.46
C GLY A 362 14.24 13.55 -9.91
N LEU A 363 13.02 13.69 -9.36
CA LEU A 363 12.55 14.93 -8.76
C LEU A 363 13.43 15.38 -7.58
N GLU A 364 13.81 14.44 -6.71
CA GLU A 364 14.70 14.70 -5.58
C GLU A 364 16.08 15.19 -6.01
N ALA A 365 16.66 14.53 -7.03
CA ALA A 365 17.95 14.91 -7.58
C ALA A 365 17.89 16.33 -8.19
N MET A 366 16.82 16.63 -8.93
CA MET A 366 16.59 17.97 -9.48
C MET A 366 16.46 19.03 -8.38
N TYR A 367 15.65 18.77 -7.36
CA TYR A 367 15.43 19.71 -6.25
C TYR A 367 16.74 20.03 -5.54
N ARG A 368 17.54 19.01 -5.22
CA ARG A 368 18.85 19.21 -4.58
C ARG A 368 19.81 19.98 -5.48
N ALA A 369 19.85 19.65 -6.77
CA ALA A 369 20.72 20.36 -7.72
C ALA A 369 20.37 21.86 -7.82
N LEU A 370 19.09 22.21 -7.72
CA LEU A 370 18.62 23.60 -7.82
C LEU A 370 18.71 24.38 -6.51
N THR A 371 18.54 23.73 -5.36
CA THR A 371 18.40 24.40 -4.06
C THR A 371 19.59 24.18 -3.12
N GLY A 372 20.43 23.17 -3.39
CA GLY A 372 21.50 22.74 -2.52
C GLY A 372 21.06 21.93 -1.29
N VAL A 373 19.75 21.73 -1.09
CA VAL A 373 19.19 21.02 0.06
C VAL A 373 18.40 19.78 -0.38
N ASP A 374 18.38 18.76 0.46
CA ASP A 374 17.61 17.55 0.18
C ASP A 374 16.10 17.81 0.32
N LEU A 375 15.33 17.23 -0.60
CA LEU A 375 13.87 17.34 -0.59
C LEU A 375 13.30 16.58 0.62
N GLU A 376 12.45 17.25 1.39
CA GLU A 376 11.59 16.60 2.38
C GLU A 376 10.28 16.18 1.73
N ARG A 377 9.90 14.93 1.94
CA ARG A 377 8.72 14.32 1.32
C ARG A 377 8.09 13.28 2.25
N VAL A 378 6.85 12.94 1.93
CA VAL A 378 6.13 11.81 2.52
C VAL A 378 5.85 10.78 1.43
N VAL A 379 5.98 9.50 1.78
CA VAL A 379 5.68 8.38 0.88
C VAL A 379 4.72 7.44 1.58
N TYR A 380 3.66 7.10 0.86
CA TYR A 380 2.72 6.03 1.17
C TYR A 380 3.07 4.79 0.35
N GLY A 381 2.16 3.82 0.31
CA GLY A 381 2.34 2.58 -0.41
C GLY A 381 3.26 1.63 0.33
N LYS A 382 3.32 0.38 -0.13
CA LYS A 382 4.28 -0.59 0.39
C LYS A 382 5.71 -0.08 0.10
N PRO A 383 6.67 -0.26 1.02
CA PRO A 383 6.60 -0.99 2.30
C PRO A 383 6.26 -0.12 3.53
N GLU A 384 5.67 1.06 3.35
CA GLU A 384 5.53 2.05 4.42
C GLU A 384 4.49 1.63 5.47
N LEU A 385 4.79 1.89 6.75
CA LEU A 385 3.96 1.46 7.90
C LEU A 385 2.51 1.95 7.80
N ALA A 386 2.31 3.18 7.31
CA ALA A 386 0.98 3.77 7.16
C ALA A 386 0.07 2.90 6.28
N THR A 387 0.61 2.32 5.21
CA THR A 387 -0.14 1.48 4.29
C THR A 387 -0.57 0.15 4.93
N TYR A 388 0.29 -0.47 5.75
CA TYR A 388 -0.06 -1.70 6.45
C TYR A 388 -1.03 -1.47 7.61
N LYS A 389 -0.91 -0.35 8.33
CA LYS A 389 -1.92 0.03 9.33
C LYS A 389 -3.28 0.31 8.71
N TYR A 390 -3.31 0.95 7.55
CA TYR A 390 -4.57 1.11 6.82
C TYR A 390 -5.12 -0.24 6.32
N ALA A 391 -4.24 -1.16 5.94
CA ALA A 391 -4.64 -2.51 5.57
C ALA A 391 -5.26 -3.29 6.74
N ASP A 392 -4.80 -3.09 7.98
CA ASP A 392 -5.45 -3.64 9.18
C ASP A 392 -6.88 -3.12 9.35
N GLU A 393 -7.11 -1.81 9.22
CA GLU A 393 -8.45 -1.20 9.30
C GLU A 393 -9.40 -1.83 8.25
N VAL A 394 -8.94 -1.93 7.00
CA VAL A 394 -9.69 -2.55 5.91
C VAL A 394 -9.95 -4.04 6.17
N MET A 395 -8.95 -4.78 6.66
CA MET A 395 -9.08 -6.21 6.99
C MET A 395 -10.09 -6.43 8.11
N SER A 396 -10.04 -5.63 9.18
CA SER A 396 -10.98 -5.69 10.31
C SER A 396 -12.42 -5.42 9.85
N SER A 397 -12.62 -4.41 9.02
CA SER A 397 -13.93 -4.10 8.46
C SER A 397 -14.42 -5.21 7.53
N TRP A 398 -13.53 -5.77 6.70
CA TRP A 398 -13.87 -6.89 5.82
C TRP A 398 -14.22 -8.17 6.60
N MET A 399 -13.52 -8.42 7.72
CA MET A 399 -13.85 -9.48 8.68
C MET A 399 -15.24 -9.33 9.27
N GLU A 400 -15.62 -8.11 9.65
CA GLU A 400 -16.98 -7.82 10.13
C GLU A 400 -18.03 -8.16 9.07
N GLN A 401 -17.78 -7.79 7.81
CA GLN A 401 -18.70 -8.08 6.71
C GLN A 401 -18.82 -9.58 6.38
N LEU A 402 -17.71 -10.32 6.42
CA LEU A 402 -17.70 -11.74 6.09
C LEU A 402 -18.19 -12.63 7.23
N HIS A 403 -17.90 -12.27 8.48
CA HIS A 403 -18.05 -13.16 9.63
C HIS A 403 -18.81 -12.54 10.81
N GLY A 404 -19.19 -11.26 10.74
CA GLY A 404 -19.86 -10.55 11.83
C GLY A 404 -18.94 -10.21 13.01
N GLU A 405 -17.63 -10.24 12.80
CA GLU A 405 -16.61 -10.05 13.83
C GLU A 405 -15.59 -9.01 13.37
N GLU A 406 -15.58 -7.82 13.97
CA GLU A 406 -14.57 -6.79 13.74
C GLU A 406 -13.28 -7.12 14.52
N LYS A 407 -12.49 -8.05 13.98
CA LYS A 407 -11.21 -8.49 14.59
C LYS A 407 -10.17 -8.78 13.51
N LEU A 408 -8.93 -8.34 13.75
CA LEU A 408 -7.77 -8.76 12.97
C LEU A 408 -7.44 -10.25 13.17
N PRO A 409 -7.33 -11.04 12.09
CA PRO A 409 -6.79 -12.39 12.14
C PRO A 409 -5.33 -12.38 12.60
N GLU A 410 -4.94 -13.37 13.41
CA GLU A 410 -3.56 -13.46 13.92
C GLU A 410 -2.58 -13.96 12.84
N ASN A 411 -3.06 -14.74 11.86
CA ASN A 411 -2.23 -15.32 10.81
C ASN A 411 -2.48 -14.63 9.46
N ILE A 412 -1.87 -13.47 9.25
CA ILE A 412 -1.97 -12.74 7.98
C ILE A 412 -0.78 -13.11 7.09
N TYR A 413 -1.08 -13.37 5.81
CA TYR A 413 -0.11 -13.74 4.78
C TYR A 413 -0.05 -12.67 3.68
N MET A 414 1.04 -11.90 3.62
CA MET A 414 1.36 -11.03 2.50
C MET A 414 1.89 -11.86 1.34
N VAL A 415 1.19 -11.89 0.21
CA VAL A 415 1.62 -12.56 -1.01
C VAL A 415 2.03 -11.52 -2.03
N GLY A 416 3.31 -11.52 -2.42
CA GLY A 416 3.90 -10.48 -3.26
C GLY A 416 5.05 -10.98 -4.13
N ASP A 417 5.38 -10.24 -5.16
CA ASP A 417 6.45 -10.56 -6.11
C ASP A 417 7.70 -9.69 -5.93
N ASN A 418 7.61 -8.59 -5.17
CA ASN A 418 8.67 -7.60 -5.02
C ASN A 418 9.28 -7.62 -3.62
N PRO A 419 10.53 -8.12 -3.45
CA PRO A 419 11.20 -8.15 -2.15
C PRO A 419 11.35 -6.78 -1.49
N ALA A 420 11.57 -5.73 -2.29
CA ALA A 420 11.79 -4.37 -1.81
C ALA A 420 10.50 -3.62 -1.43
N SER A 421 9.33 -4.25 -1.63
CA SER A 421 8.01 -3.66 -1.37
C SER A 421 7.15 -4.60 -0.51
N ASP A 422 6.68 -5.71 -1.06
CA ASP A 422 5.76 -6.62 -0.38
C ASP A 422 6.40 -7.33 0.80
N ILE A 423 7.59 -7.88 0.57
CA ILE A 423 8.24 -8.77 1.53
C ILE A 423 8.84 -8.00 2.68
N ILE A 424 9.64 -6.96 2.40
CA ILE A 424 10.15 -6.10 3.47
C ILE A 424 9.02 -5.43 4.25
N GLY A 425 7.94 -4.98 3.58
CA GLY A 425 6.79 -4.38 4.24
C GLY A 425 6.08 -5.35 5.19
N GLY A 426 5.74 -6.55 4.70
CA GLY A 426 5.11 -7.59 5.53
C GLY A 426 6.01 -8.04 6.68
N ASN A 427 7.31 -8.20 6.44
CA ASN A 427 8.29 -8.56 7.47
C ASN A 427 8.38 -7.50 8.58
N MET A 428 8.50 -6.22 8.20
CA MET A 428 8.57 -5.10 9.16
C MET A 428 7.29 -4.97 9.98
N TYR A 429 6.14 -5.31 9.39
CA TYR A 429 4.86 -5.28 10.07
C TYR A 429 4.60 -6.51 10.97
N GLY A 430 5.32 -7.61 10.72
CA GLY A 430 5.16 -8.86 11.46
C GLY A 430 4.18 -9.86 10.83
N TRP A 431 3.80 -9.67 9.57
CA TRP A 431 2.99 -10.64 8.82
C TRP A 431 3.85 -11.79 8.29
N ASN A 432 3.20 -12.92 7.98
CA ASN A 432 3.83 -13.99 7.21
C ASN A 432 3.99 -13.50 5.76
N THR A 433 5.15 -13.69 5.13
CA THR A 433 5.40 -13.19 3.77
C THR A 433 5.69 -14.34 2.80
N CYS A 434 4.92 -14.41 1.73
CA CYS A 434 5.04 -15.38 0.65
C CYS A 434 5.57 -14.67 -0.60
N LEU A 435 6.79 -14.97 -1.02
CA LEU A 435 7.38 -14.41 -2.24
C LEU A 435 7.06 -15.30 -3.44
N VAL A 436 6.43 -14.77 -4.48
CA VAL A 436 6.12 -15.52 -5.71
C VAL A 436 7.11 -15.21 -6.83
N ARG A 437 7.28 -16.16 -7.76
CA ARG A 437 8.21 -16.04 -8.91
C ARG A 437 7.58 -15.53 -10.19
N THR A 438 6.32 -15.11 -10.10
CA THR A 438 5.52 -14.68 -11.25
C THR A 438 5.69 -13.19 -11.57
N GLY A 439 6.64 -12.47 -10.98
CA GLY A 439 6.77 -11.02 -11.17
C GLY A 439 8.20 -10.50 -11.20
N VAL A 440 8.49 -9.47 -10.41
CA VAL A 440 9.79 -8.81 -10.27
C VAL A 440 10.86 -9.81 -9.83
N PHE A 441 10.57 -10.60 -8.80
CA PHE A 441 11.44 -11.69 -8.38
C PHE A 441 11.24 -12.93 -9.26
N GLN A 442 12.32 -13.45 -9.84
CA GLN A 442 12.28 -14.62 -10.72
C GLN A 442 13.30 -15.71 -10.38
N GLY A 443 14.29 -15.48 -9.50
CA GLY A 443 15.42 -16.40 -9.33
C GLY A 443 16.03 -16.43 -7.92
N GLY A 444 16.85 -17.44 -7.65
CA GLY A 444 17.45 -17.71 -6.33
C GLY A 444 16.49 -18.40 -5.36
N ASP A 445 16.98 -19.00 -4.28
CA ASP A 445 16.13 -19.72 -3.31
C ASP A 445 15.21 -18.77 -2.54
N ASN A 446 15.73 -17.61 -2.13
CA ASN A 446 15.04 -16.49 -1.50
C ASN A 446 15.80 -15.18 -1.81
N ASP A 447 15.19 -14.02 -1.59
CA ASP A 447 15.89 -12.74 -1.77
C ASP A 447 16.96 -12.56 -0.68
N GLU A 448 18.17 -12.13 -1.09
CA GLU A 448 19.31 -12.00 -0.19
C GLU A 448 19.14 -10.88 0.84
N ASN A 449 18.44 -9.80 0.46
CA ASN A 449 18.33 -8.59 1.28
C ASN A 449 17.01 -8.55 2.06
N ASN A 450 15.93 -9.06 1.47
CA ASN A 450 14.58 -9.04 2.01
C ASN A 450 13.95 -10.43 1.92
N PRO A 451 14.50 -11.44 2.63
CA PRO A 451 14.03 -12.81 2.53
C PRO A 451 12.58 -12.93 3.03
N ALA A 452 11.78 -13.68 2.30
CA ALA A 452 10.44 -14.04 2.72
C ALA A 452 10.49 -14.97 3.93
N ASN A 453 9.78 -14.61 5.01
CA ASN A 453 9.79 -15.35 6.27
C ASN A 453 8.94 -16.64 6.25
N PHE A 454 7.95 -16.72 5.36
CA PHE A 454 7.07 -17.89 5.26
C PHE A 454 7.55 -18.86 4.19
N GLY A 455 7.94 -18.33 3.03
CA GLY A 455 8.49 -19.13 1.96
C GLY A 455 8.49 -18.42 0.62
N VAL A 456 9.09 -19.11 -0.35
CA VAL A 456 9.17 -18.69 -1.75
C VAL A 456 8.48 -19.73 -2.60
N PHE A 457 7.59 -19.28 -3.47
CA PHE A 457 6.64 -20.12 -4.18
C PHE A 457 6.71 -19.88 -5.69
N PRO A 458 6.45 -20.91 -6.52
CA PRO A 458 6.37 -20.73 -7.96
C PRO A 458 5.29 -19.71 -8.36
N ASN A 459 4.13 -19.74 -7.70
CA ASN A 459 2.98 -18.89 -7.97
C ASN A 459 2.12 -18.68 -6.72
N VAL A 460 1.07 -17.85 -6.85
CA VAL A 460 0.12 -17.52 -5.79
C VAL A 460 -0.69 -18.71 -5.27
N LEU A 461 -1.02 -19.69 -6.11
CA LEU A 461 -1.78 -20.86 -5.69
C LEU A 461 -0.95 -21.71 -4.71
N ASP A 462 0.31 -21.99 -5.04
CA ASP A 462 1.21 -22.76 -4.16
C ASP A 462 1.38 -22.09 -2.79
N ALA A 463 1.49 -20.75 -2.77
CA ALA A 463 1.56 -19.97 -1.53
C ALA A 463 0.29 -20.13 -0.68
N VAL A 464 -0.89 -19.96 -1.29
CA VAL A 464 -2.18 -20.11 -0.61
C VAL A 464 -2.38 -21.53 -0.10
N GLN A 465 -2.12 -22.54 -0.92
CA GLN A 465 -2.26 -23.95 -0.54
C GLN A 465 -1.36 -24.32 0.65
N THR A 466 -0.12 -23.83 0.65
CA THR A 466 0.83 -24.08 1.74
C THR A 466 0.39 -23.40 3.04
N ALA A 467 -0.09 -22.15 2.97
CA ALA A 467 -0.61 -21.42 4.12
C ALA A 467 -1.86 -22.11 4.70
N LEU A 468 -2.79 -22.55 3.84
CA LEU A 468 -3.98 -23.30 4.26
C LEU A 468 -3.61 -24.60 4.97
N LYS A 469 -2.69 -25.41 4.41
CA LYS A 469 -2.25 -26.65 5.04
C LYS A 469 -1.61 -26.42 6.40
N LYS A 470 -0.77 -25.37 6.53
CA LYS A 470 -0.17 -25.02 7.82
C LYS A 470 -1.23 -24.73 8.90
N GLN A 471 -2.30 -24.04 8.55
CA GLN A 471 -3.30 -23.59 9.52
C GLN A 471 -4.41 -24.63 9.76
N LEU A 472 -4.84 -25.32 8.70
CA LEU A 472 -6.03 -26.18 8.68
C LEU A 472 -5.70 -27.68 8.66
N GLY A 473 -4.43 -28.04 8.39
CA GLY A 473 -3.94 -29.42 8.31
C GLY A 473 -3.68 -29.88 6.88
N ASP A 474 -2.78 -30.86 6.72
CA ASP A 474 -2.36 -31.38 5.40
C ASP A 474 -3.49 -32.07 4.63
N ASP A 475 -4.47 -32.63 5.35
CA ASP A 475 -5.64 -33.32 4.79
C ASP A 475 -6.77 -32.36 4.36
N PHE A 476 -6.62 -31.04 4.58
CA PHE A 476 -7.64 -30.05 4.25
C PHE A 476 -7.94 -30.02 2.75
N LYS A 477 -9.21 -30.20 2.39
CA LYS A 477 -9.61 -30.23 0.97
C LYS A 477 -9.83 -28.82 0.42
N MET A 478 -9.11 -28.50 -0.65
CA MET A 478 -9.19 -27.20 -1.32
C MET A 478 -10.22 -27.17 -2.46
N HIS A 479 -11.36 -27.82 -2.24
CA HIS A 479 -12.57 -27.78 -3.08
C HIS A 479 -13.79 -28.10 -2.20
N PHE A 480 -14.97 -27.61 -2.58
CA PHE A 480 -16.21 -27.95 -1.90
C PHE A 480 -16.85 -29.20 -2.54
N ASP A 481 -16.96 -30.30 -1.80
CA ASP A 481 -17.53 -31.57 -2.29
C ASP A 481 -19.06 -31.59 -2.17
N GLU A 482 -19.74 -30.86 -3.05
CA GLU A 482 -21.21 -30.76 -3.03
C GLU A 482 -21.89 -32.12 -3.19
N ASP A 483 -21.37 -32.98 -4.06
CA ASP A 483 -21.93 -34.30 -4.34
C ASP A 483 -21.73 -35.31 -3.19
N GLY A 484 -20.64 -35.18 -2.44
CA GLY A 484 -20.34 -36.03 -1.29
C GLY A 484 -21.07 -35.63 -0.01
N ILE A 485 -21.56 -34.39 0.07
CA ILE A 485 -22.19 -33.83 1.28
C ILE A 485 -23.72 -33.73 1.10
N ASN A 486 -24.20 -33.55 -0.13
CA ASN A 486 -25.62 -33.43 -0.39
C ASN A 486 -26.35 -34.78 -0.23
N PRO A 487 -27.27 -34.91 0.76
CA PRO A 487 -27.96 -36.17 1.04
C PRO A 487 -28.77 -36.71 -0.15
N VAL A 488 -29.19 -35.85 -1.09
CA VAL A 488 -29.88 -36.27 -2.32
C VAL A 488 -28.97 -37.11 -3.22
N PHE A 489 -27.66 -36.80 -3.29
CA PHE A 489 -26.71 -37.50 -4.16
C PHE A 489 -26.06 -38.71 -3.48
N ILE A 490 -25.99 -38.72 -2.14
CA ILE A 490 -25.46 -39.84 -1.36
C ILE A 490 -26.34 -41.09 -1.51
N ASP A 491 -27.67 -40.95 -1.46
CA ASP A 491 -28.61 -42.08 -1.59
C ASP A 491 -28.61 -42.73 -2.99
N HIS A 492 -28.32 -41.93 -4.03
CA HIS A 492 -28.20 -42.46 -5.40
C HIS A 492 -26.92 -43.29 -5.60
N LYS A 493 -25.81 -42.94 -4.95
CA LYS A 493 -24.56 -43.75 -5.00
C LYS A 493 -24.70 -45.05 -4.20
N ALA A 494 -25.39 -45.04 -3.06
CA ALA A 494 -25.68 -46.25 -2.29
C ALA A 494 -26.65 -47.20 -3.01
N SER A 495 -27.66 -46.66 -3.70
CA SER A 495 -28.62 -47.47 -4.47
C SER A 495 -28.02 -48.04 -5.77
N ALA A 496 -27.05 -47.36 -6.39
CA ALA A 496 -26.37 -47.86 -7.59
C ALA A 496 -25.37 -49.00 -7.28
N ALA A 497 -24.82 -49.06 -6.05
CA ALA A 497 -23.93 -50.15 -5.62
C ALA A 497 -24.67 -51.42 -5.19
N ALA A 498 -26.00 -51.36 -5.03
CA ALA A 498 -26.85 -52.49 -4.62
C ALA A 498 -27.47 -53.26 -5.80
N VAL A 499 -27.09 -52.94 -7.04
CA VAL A 499 -27.51 -53.67 -8.26
C VAL A 499 -26.28 -54.24 -8.96
N VAL A 500 -25.70 -55.31 -8.39
CA VAL A 500 -24.84 -56.27 -9.11
C VAL A 500 -25.20 -57.66 -8.64
#